data_AF-A0A8J4XRQ5-F1
#
_entry.id   AF-A0A8J4XRQ5-F1
#
_cell.length_a   1.000
_cell.length_b   1.000
_cell.length_c   1.000
_cell.angle_alpha   90.00
_cell.angle_beta   90.00
_cell.angle_gamma   90.00
#
_symmetry.space_group_name_H-M   'P 1'
#
loop_
_entity.id
_entity.type
_entity.pdbx_description
1 polymer ?
#
loop_
_entity_poly.entity_id
_entity_poly.type
_entity_poly.pdbx_seq_one_letter_code
_entity_poly.pdbx_strand_id
1 'polypeptide(L)'
;MKMEAGDAVVFPVNQNTRQDKGSSYSILAGHLRRFNELGLLLNSFLLSRLDEGSGVEAALSANNARYHKTCRLRYNKTKLDKAEKRHLKIGADEKEEVVARKRTRYLSRPSSTETKHHEVKCFFCGEAPGSAGLHEAATFQLDSRVRSCALILDDMDLLTQLNAGDMVAQEAKYHRNCLLNLYNRARKIKEMAGKGTDDEHAIAGLAFAELVVFIEEAHMDDETSPVFKLADLAQLYTSRMEQLGVKHEGRVHTTRLKQRLLAHFPNMCAQHQGRDVLLAFNEDLGDALAKACELDRDLDAVHLARVPKL
;
A
#
# COMPACT_ATOMS: atom_id res chain seq x y z
N MET A 1 -0.79 -6.61 23.57
CA MET A 1 -0.56 -5.18 23.81
C MET A 1 0.77 -4.84 23.14
N LYS A 2 0.76 -4.19 21.95
CA LYS A 2 2.02 -3.71 21.35
C LYS A 2 2.41 -2.46 22.13
N MET A 3 3.30 -2.65 23.10
CA MET A 3 3.90 -1.54 23.84
C MET A 3 5.00 -1.00 22.93
N GLU A 4 4.83 0.23 22.45
CA GLU A 4 5.91 0.94 21.79
C GLU A 4 6.99 1.20 22.84
N ALA A 5 8.22 0.80 22.53
CA ALA A 5 9.36 0.96 23.39
C ALA A 5 9.67 2.46 23.53
N GLY A 6 9.28 3.06 24.65
CA GLY A 6 9.62 4.45 24.96
C GLY A 6 8.73 5.18 25.98
N ASP A 7 7.55 4.66 26.33
CA ASP A 7 6.64 5.38 27.24
C ASP A 7 7.10 5.22 28.71
N ALA A 8 7.68 6.27 29.28
CA ALA A 8 8.11 6.30 30.68
C ALA A 8 6.92 6.09 31.62
N VAL A 9 7.04 5.14 32.56
CA VAL A 9 6.02 4.89 33.58
C VAL A 9 6.10 5.98 34.64
N VAL A 10 5.02 6.74 34.83
CA VAL A 10 5.01 7.94 35.70
C VAL A 10 4.38 7.60 37.04
N PHE A 11 4.96 8.15 38.11
CA PHE A 11 4.37 8.10 39.45
C PHE A 11 3.21 9.11 39.53
N PRO A 12 2.07 8.77 40.15
CA PRO A 12 0.92 9.69 40.28
C PRO A 12 1.18 11.04 40.96
N VAL A 13 2.35 11.25 41.55
CA VAL A 13 2.61 12.35 42.48
C VAL A 13 2.88 13.64 41.72
N ASN A 14 2.05 14.66 42.01
CA ASN A 14 2.38 16.05 41.74
C ASN A 14 3.69 16.37 42.47
N GLN A 15 4.73 16.78 41.74
CA GLN A 15 6.06 17.02 42.30
C GLN A 15 6.13 18.19 43.31
N ASN A 16 5.00 18.84 43.65
CA ASN A 16 4.99 20.05 44.48
C ASN A 16 4.34 19.99 45.86
N THR A 17 3.76 18.87 46.33
CA THR A 17 3.33 18.79 47.74
C THR A 17 3.38 17.36 48.25
N ARG A 18 4.16 17.16 49.32
CA ARG A 18 4.32 15.88 50.05
C ARG A 18 3.06 15.42 50.80
N GLN A 19 1.88 16.00 50.55
CA GLN A 19 0.67 15.76 51.35
C GLN A 19 -0.46 14.98 50.66
N ASP A 20 -0.43 14.74 49.35
CA ASP A 20 -1.61 14.19 48.62
C ASP A 20 -1.35 12.88 47.86
N LYS A 21 -0.61 11.94 48.46
CA LYS A 21 -0.42 10.60 47.84
C LYS A 21 -1.75 9.85 47.68
N GLY A 22 -2.67 9.96 48.64
CA GLY A 22 -3.97 9.28 48.63
C GLY A 22 -4.93 9.83 47.57
N SER A 23 -4.92 11.15 47.33
CA SER A 23 -5.86 11.81 46.41
C SER A 23 -5.75 11.29 44.96
N SER A 24 -4.54 11.03 44.47
CA SER A 24 -4.32 10.61 43.08
C SER A 24 -4.79 9.17 42.78
N TYR A 25 -4.55 8.23 43.70
CA TYR A 25 -5.00 6.84 43.57
C TYR A 25 -6.50 6.72 43.84
N SER A 26 -7.04 7.50 44.78
CA SER A 26 -8.48 7.52 45.05
C SER A 26 -9.28 7.97 43.83
N ILE A 27 -8.84 9.04 43.15
CA ILE A 27 -9.48 9.52 41.92
C ILE A 27 -9.41 8.46 40.81
N LEU A 28 -8.25 7.84 40.61
CA LEU A 28 -8.08 6.82 39.56
C LEU A 28 -8.90 5.57 39.87
N ALA A 29 -8.88 5.07 41.10
CA ALA A 29 -9.68 3.93 41.54
C ALA A 29 -11.17 4.21 41.37
N GLY A 30 -11.63 5.42 41.71
CA GLY A 30 -13.00 5.88 41.49
C GLY A 30 -13.40 5.87 40.01
N HIS A 31 -12.54 6.36 39.12
CA HIS A 31 -12.81 6.30 37.69
C HIS A 31 -12.86 4.85 37.19
N LEU A 32 -11.90 4.01 37.58
CA LEU A 32 -11.84 2.61 37.13
C LEU A 32 -13.08 1.81 37.55
N ARG A 33 -13.59 2.03 38.77
CA ARG A 33 -14.86 1.42 39.23
C ARG A 33 -16.02 1.85 38.35
N ARG A 34 -16.19 3.14 38.08
CA ARG A 34 -17.28 3.63 37.24
C ARG A 34 -17.16 3.18 35.78
N PHE A 35 -15.95 3.11 35.22
CA PHE A 35 -15.74 2.51 33.90
C PHE A 35 -16.06 1.01 33.87
N ASN A 36 -15.84 0.29 34.98
CA ASN A 36 -16.24 -1.13 35.13
C ASN A 36 -17.76 -1.27 35.14
N GLU A 37 -18.45 -0.43 35.92
CA GLU A 37 -19.92 -0.39 36.00
C GLU A 37 -20.55 -0.10 34.63
N LEU A 38 -19.90 0.73 33.81
CA LEU A 38 -20.33 1.04 32.44
C LEU A 38 -19.93 -0.03 31.41
N GLY A 39 -19.22 -1.09 31.80
CA GLY A 39 -18.72 -2.13 30.86
C GLY A 39 -17.67 -1.63 29.86
N LEU A 40 -16.99 -0.52 30.18
CA LEU A 40 -16.06 0.18 29.28
C LEU A 40 -14.58 -0.05 29.62
N LEU A 41 -14.28 -0.95 30.55
CA LEU A 41 -12.92 -1.42 30.75
C LEU A 41 -12.49 -2.28 29.55
N LEU A 42 -11.25 -2.13 29.13
CA LEU A 42 -10.67 -3.01 28.10
C LEU A 42 -10.78 -4.46 28.57
N ASN A 43 -11.26 -5.37 27.71
CA ASN A 43 -11.52 -6.79 28.03
C ASN A 43 -10.34 -7.56 28.64
N SER A 44 -9.11 -7.04 28.54
CA SER A 44 -7.91 -7.60 29.17
C SER A 44 -7.64 -7.08 30.60
N PHE A 45 -8.42 -6.13 31.10
CA PHE A 45 -8.23 -5.45 32.37
C PHE A 45 -9.39 -5.78 33.32
N LEU A 46 -9.16 -6.75 34.20
CA LEU A 46 -10.13 -7.16 35.20
C LEU A 46 -9.87 -6.40 36.50
N LEU A 47 -10.80 -5.51 36.86
CA LEU A 47 -10.71 -4.74 38.11
C LEU A 47 -10.65 -5.66 39.34
N SER A 48 -11.32 -6.81 39.29
CA SER A 48 -11.32 -7.83 40.34
C SER A 48 -9.95 -8.46 40.61
N ARG A 49 -9.00 -8.39 39.66
CA ARG A 49 -7.64 -8.90 39.87
C ARG A 49 -6.72 -7.87 40.55
N LEU A 50 -7.13 -6.61 40.59
CA LEU A 50 -6.42 -5.52 41.26
C LEU A 50 -6.88 -5.34 42.70
N ASP A 51 -8.06 -5.84 43.04
CA ASP A 51 -8.57 -5.79 44.40
C ASP A 51 -8.06 -7.01 45.18
N GLU A 52 -7.08 -6.78 46.07
CA GLU A 52 -6.55 -7.79 46.98
C GLU A 52 -7.44 -7.99 48.23
N GLY A 53 -8.69 -7.50 48.20
CA GLY A 53 -9.67 -7.62 49.28
C GLY A 53 -9.79 -6.39 50.19
N SER A 54 -8.93 -5.38 49.99
CA SER A 54 -8.94 -4.10 50.72
C SER A 54 -9.39 -2.91 49.86
N GLY A 55 -9.79 -3.16 48.61
CA GLY A 55 -10.17 -2.16 47.63
C GLY A 55 -9.03 -1.78 46.68
N VAL A 56 -9.39 -1.48 45.43
CA VAL A 56 -8.46 -1.06 44.36
C VAL A 56 -7.54 0.10 44.77
N GLU A 57 -8.03 1.08 45.54
CA GLU A 57 -7.20 2.21 45.99
C GLU A 57 -6.11 1.77 46.97
N ALA A 58 -6.46 0.91 47.93
CA ALA A 58 -5.53 0.40 48.93
C ALA A 58 -4.45 -0.47 48.28
N ALA A 59 -4.83 -1.33 47.33
CA ALA A 59 -3.90 -2.14 46.56
C ALA A 59 -2.95 -1.29 45.69
N LEU A 60 -3.46 -0.26 45.01
CA LEU A 60 -2.62 0.65 44.20
C LEU A 60 -1.64 1.46 45.08
N SER A 61 -2.09 1.85 46.27
CA SER A 61 -1.27 2.62 47.23
C SER A 61 -0.20 1.74 47.90
N ALA A 62 -0.57 0.54 48.35
CA ALA A 62 0.36 -0.42 48.97
C ALA A 62 1.47 -0.85 48.00
N ASN A 63 1.11 -1.08 46.74
CA ASN A 63 2.04 -1.51 45.71
C ASN A 63 2.76 -0.37 44.97
N ASN A 64 2.58 0.89 45.39
CA ASN A 64 3.19 2.07 44.76
C ASN A 64 3.00 2.08 43.22
N ALA A 65 1.77 1.80 42.78
CA ALA A 65 1.47 1.50 41.39
C ALA A 65 1.84 2.66 40.44
N ARG A 66 2.63 2.33 39.42
CA ARG A 66 3.02 3.27 38.36
C ARG A 66 2.19 3.00 37.11
N TYR A 67 1.86 4.04 36.37
CA TYR A 67 1.11 3.92 35.11
C TYR A 67 1.70 4.80 34.01
N HIS A 68 1.52 4.40 32.76
CA HIS A 68 1.86 5.25 31.63
C HIS A 68 0.91 6.46 31.58
N LYS A 69 1.42 7.60 31.12
CA LYS A 69 0.61 8.82 30.91
C LYS A 69 -0.55 8.54 29.95
N THR A 70 -0.28 7.77 28.89
CA THR A 70 -1.26 7.32 27.91
C THR A 70 -2.35 6.43 28.53
N CYS A 71 -2.01 5.54 29.45
CA CYS A 71 -2.97 4.72 30.20
C CYS A 71 -3.86 5.58 31.11
N ARG A 72 -3.30 6.57 31.84
CA ARG A 72 -4.08 7.49 32.68
C ARG A 72 -5.08 8.31 31.87
N LEU A 73 -4.70 8.75 30.67
CA LEU A 73 -5.58 9.55 29.80
C LEU A 73 -6.79 8.78 29.27
N ARG A 74 -6.77 7.44 29.29
CA ARG A 74 -7.93 6.62 28.90
C ARG A 74 -9.03 6.63 29.96
N TYR A 75 -8.66 6.67 31.24
CA TYR A 75 -9.57 6.60 32.39
C TYR A 75 -9.57 7.91 33.19
N ASN A 76 -9.67 9.03 32.48
CA ASN A 76 -9.74 10.35 33.09
C ASN A 76 -11.20 10.82 33.27
N LYS A 77 -11.37 11.89 34.05
CA LYS A 77 -12.70 12.45 34.38
C LYS A 77 -13.49 12.88 33.14
N THR A 78 -12.84 13.51 32.15
CA THR A 78 -13.57 14.00 30.96
C THR A 78 -14.05 12.86 30.05
N LYS A 79 -13.34 11.72 30.03
CA LYS A 79 -13.79 10.51 29.36
C LYS A 79 -14.91 9.82 30.15
N LEU A 80 -14.83 9.84 31.48
CA LEU A 80 -15.85 9.31 32.36
C LEU A 80 -17.17 10.09 32.21
N ASP A 81 -17.15 11.42 32.32
CA ASP A 81 -18.34 12.26 32.18
C ASP A 81 -19.01 12.07 30.80
N LYS A 82 -18.20 11.84 29.74
CA LYS A 82 -18.71 11.54 28.40
C LYS A 82 -19.31 10.14 28.30
N ALA A 83 -18.72 9.16 28.98
CA ALA A 83 -19.22 7.80 29.04
C ALA A 83 -20.53 7.71 29.83
N GLU A 84 -20.60 8.32 31.01
CA GLU A 84 -21.81 8.43 31.83
C GLU A 84 -22.94 9.11 31.05
N LYS A 85 -22.67 10.23 30.35
CA LYS A 85 -23.68 10.89 29.49
C LYS A 85 -24.16 10.05 28.31
N ARG A 86 -23.36 9.12 27.80
CA ARG A 86 -23.79 8.19 26.75
C ARG A 86 -24.64 7.07 27.34
N HIS A 87 -24.26 6.56 28.51
CA HIS A 87 -24.98 5.48 29.20
C HIS A 87 -26.34 5.94 29.74
N LEU A 88 -26.43 7.17 30.25
CA LEU A 88 -27.69 7.79 30.70
C LEU A 88 -28.67 8.06 29.55
N LYS A 89 -28.20 8.25 28.32
CA LYS A 89 -29.06 8.39 27.13
C LYS A 89 -29.60 7.06 26.63
N ILE A 90 -28.90 5.96 26.90
CA ILE A 90 -29.33 4.60 26.53
C ILE A 90 -30.38 4.11 27.55
N GLY A 91 -30.25 4.45 28.84
CA GLY A 91 -31.20 4.04 29.87
C GLY A 91 -32.50 4.88 29.95
N ALA A 92 -32.58 6.02 29.27
CA ALA A 92 -33.77 6.88 29.26
C ALA A 92 -34.74 6.56 28.09
N ASP A 93 -34.38 5.63 27.21
CA ASP A 93 -35.11 5.33 25.97
C ASP A 93 -36.03 4.08 26.10
N GLU A 94 -36.20 3.54 27.32
CA GLU A 94 -37.10 2.39 27.54
C GLU A 94 -38.53 2.78 27.98
N LYS A 95 -38.85 4.07 28.19
CA LYS A 95 -40.24 4.50 28.41
C LYS A 95 -40.54 5.88 27.80
N GLU A 96 -41.55 5.88 26.94
CA GLU A 96 -42.30 7.00 26.34
C GLU A 96 -41.74 7.72 25.09
N GLU A 97 -42.29 7.26 23.96
CA GLU A 97 -43.11 8.03 23.00
C GLU A 97 -42.70 9.49 22.67
N VAL A 98 -42.25 9.63 21.42
CA VAL A 98 -42.33 10.76 20.48
C VAL A 98 -42.99 12.04 21.02
N VAL A 99 -42.23 12.94 21.67
CA VAL A 99 -42.55 14.38 21.62
C VAL A 99 -41.28 15.24 21.52
N ALA A 100 -41.25 16.02 20.45
CA ALA A 100 -40.21 16.98 20.10
C ALA A 100 -39.81 17.93 21.24
N ARG A 101 -38.49 18.11 21.43
CA ARG A 101 -37.94 19.27 22.14
C ARG A 101 -36.95 20.03 21.26
N LYS A 102 -37.37 21.25 20.94
CA LYS A 102 -36.71 22.32 20.19
C LYS A 102 -35.32 22.65 20.75
N ARG A 103 -34.32 22.78 19.87
CA ARG A 103 -33.21 23.74 20.03
C ARG A 103 -32.92 24.47 18.70
N THR A 104 -33.36 25.72 18.71
CA THR A 104 -32.81 26.95 18.07
C THR A 104 -31.97 26.82 16.79
N ARG A 105 -32.65 27.06 15.67
CA ARG A 105 -32.35 28.05 14.61
C ARG A 105 -30.87 28.27 14.23
N TYR A 106 -30.49 27.73 13.07
CA TYR A 106 -30.04 28.57 11.96
C TYR A 106 -30.92 28.28 10.74
N LEU A 107 -31.26 29.35 10.03
CA LEU A 107 -32.28 29.43 9.00
C LEU A 107 -31.82 28.69 7.74
N SER A 108 -32.58 27.67 7.33
CA SER A 108 -32.81 27.36 5.92
C SER A 108 -34.25 26.88 5.74
N ARG A 109 -34.93 27.63 4.89
CA ARG A 109 -36.33 27.56 4.42
C ARG A 109 -36.78 26.13 4.05
N PRO A 110 -37.96 25.65 4.48
CA PRO A 110 -38.49 24.37 4.02
C PRO A 110 -39.14 24.59 2.65
N SER A 111 -38.52 24.04 1.60
CA SER A 111 -39.23 23.81 0.34
C SER A 111 -39.92 22.47 0.46
N SER A 112 -41.25 22.51 0.42
CA SER A 112 -42.14 21.36 0.37
C SER A 112 -41.68 20.37 -0.69
N THR A 113 -41.34 19.15 -0.28
CA THR A 113 -41.61 17.91 -1.02
C THR A 113 -41.26 16.74 -0.09
N GLU A 114 -42.30 16.02 0.31
CA GLU A 114 -42.33 14.59 0.61
C GLU A 114 -41.25 14.01 1.54
N THR A 115 -41.72 13.62 2.72
CA THR A 115 -41.14 12.58 3.58
C THR A 115 -40.66 11.38 2.77
N LYS A 116 -39.37 11.35 2.44
CA LYS A 116 -38.64 10.11 2.21
C LYS A 116 -37.85 9.86 3.48
N HIS A 117 -38.21 8.83 4.24
CA HIS A 117 -37.25 8.21 5.15
C HIS A 117 -36.03 7.90 4.30
N HIS A 118 -34.95 8.67 4.46
CA HIS A 118 -33.72 8.43 3.71
C HIS A 118 -33.21 7.09 4.21
N GLU A 119 -33.49 6.04 3.45
CA GLU A 119 -33.10 4.68 3.78
C GLU A 119 -31.58 4.70 3.95
N VAL A 120 -31.14 4.52 5.19
CA VAL A 120 -29.73 4.67 5.57
C VAL A 120 -28.98 3.49 4.95
N LYS A 121 -28.28 3.74 3.85
CA LYS A 121 -27.56 2.72 3.08
C LYS A 121 -26.06 2.77 3.34
N CYS A 122 -25.41 1.64 3.12
CA CYS A 122 -23.96 1.57 3.10
C CYS A 122 -23.40 2.33 1.90
N PHE A 123 -22.44 3.21 2.16
CA PHE A 123 -21.74 4.00 1.17
C PHE A 123 -21.00 3.14 0.14
N PHE A 124 -20.52 1.95 0.51
CA PHE A 124 -19.73 1.10 -0.39
C PHE A 124 -20.54 0.10 -1.22
N CYS A 125 -21.63 -0.45 -0.68
CA CYS A 125 -22.42 -1.49 -1.38
C CYS A 125 -23.86 -1.09 -1.66
N GLY A 126 -24.33 0.05 -1.15
CA GLY A 126 -25.71 0.50 -1.32
C GLY A 126 -26.76 -0.29 -0.53
N GLU A 127 -26.36 -1.29 0.26
CA GLU A 127 -27.28 -2.13 1.02
C GLU A 127 -27.65 -1.54 2.39
N ALA A 128 -28.80 -1.98 2.91
CA ALA A 128 -29.35 -1.61 4.22
C ALA A 128 -28.43 -2.03 5.40
N PRO A 129 -28.64 -1.50 6.62
CA PRO A 129 -27.94 -1.96 7.80
C PRO A 129 -28.22 -3.44 8.05
N GLY A 130 -27.17 -4.26 8.01
CA GLY A 130 -27.26 -5.66 8.45
C GLY A 130 -27.35 -5.77 9.98
N SER A 131 -27.26 -7.00 10.49
CA SER A 131 -27.33 -7.28 11.95
C SER A 131 -26.27 -6.54 12.78
N ALA A 132 -25.12 -6.18 12.20
CA ALA A 132 -24.05 -5.44 12.86
C ALA A 132 -24.19 -3.90 12.77
N GLY A 133 -25.22 -3.40 12.08
CA GLY A 133 -25.42 -1.97 11.86
C GLY A 133 -24.44 -1.31 10.90
N LEU A 134 -24.62 0.00 10.68
CA LEU A 134 -23.74 0.85 9.87
C LEU A 134 -22.92 1.79 10.75
N HIS A 135 -21.67 2.03 10.34
CA HIS A 135 -20.75 2.95 10.98
C HIS A 135 -20.74 4.28 10.25
N GLU A 136 -20.74 5.37 11.00
CA GLU A 136 -20.67 6.72 10.45
C GLU A 136 -19.21 7.14 10.22
N ALA A 137 -18.95 7.78 9.08
CA ALA A 137 -17.67 8.40 8.79
C ALA A 137 -17.50 9.67 9.64
N ALA A 138 -16.52 9.66 10.54
CA ALA A 138 -16.32 10.75 11.51
C ALA A 138 -14.96 11.46 11.38
N THR A 139 -14.13 11.09 10.40
CA THR A 139 -12.78 11.66 10.23
C THR A 139 -12.40 11.87 8.78
N PHE A 140 -11.75 13.00 8.47
CA PHE A 140 -11.17 13.28 7.15
C PHE A 140 -10.06 12.28 6.77
N GLN A 141 -9.37 11.70 7.76
CA GLN A 141 -8.37 10.65 7.52
C GLN A 141 -8.99 9.37 6.95
N LEU A 142 -10.26 9.07 7.29
CA LEU A 142 -10.96 7.94 6.69
C LEU A 142 -11.21 8.21 5.20
N ASP A 143 -11.73 9.38 4.85
CA ASP A 143 -11.95 9.81 3.46
C ASP A 143 -10.66 9.70 2.63
N SER A 144 -9.56 10.29 3.11
CA SER A 144 -8.28 10.27 2.41
C SER A 144 -7.77 8.85 2.12
N ARG A 145 -7.94 7.92 3.08
CA ARG A 145 -7.57 6.51 2.89
C ARG A 145 -8.48 5.80 1.91
N VAL A 146 -9.78 6.05 1.98
CA VAL A 146 -10.78 5.46 1.07
C VAL A 146 -10.54 5.96 -0.36
N ARG A 147 -10.30 7.27 -0.56
CA ARG A 147 -9.95 7.86 -1.86
C ARG A 147 -8.68 7.26 -2.43
N SER A 148 -7.65 7.10 -1.59
CA SER A 148 -6.42 6.42 -2.00
C SER A 148 -6.68 4.99 -2.46
N CYS A 149 -7.55 4.25 -1.77
CA CYS A 149 -7.93 2.88 -2.15
C CYS A 149 -8.74 2.85 -3.45
N ALA A 150 -9.67 3.80 -3.63
CA ALA A 150 -10.46 3.92 -4.85
C ALA A 150 -9.56 4.17 -6.07
N LEU A 151 -8.55 5.04 -5.95
CA LEU A 151 -7.55 5.26 -7.00
C LEU A 151 -6.73 4.00 -7.32
N ILE A 152 -6.25 3.27 -6.30
CA ILE A 152 -5.49 2.03 -6.49
C ILE A 152 -6.31 0.94 -7.18
N LEU A 153 -7.61 0.91 -6.87
CA LEU A 153 -8.55 -0.07 -7.41
C LEU A 153 -9.15 0.34 -8.76
N ASP A 154 -8.85 1.56 -9.22
CA ASP A 154 -9.50 2.20 -10.37
C ASP A 154 -11.03 2.18 -10.28
N ASP A 155 -11.56 2.32 -9.07
CA ASP A 155 -12.99 2.22 -8.77
C ASP A 155 -13.67 3.56 -9.08
N MET A 156 -14.07 3.73 -10.35
CA MET A 156 -14.67 4.97 -10.84
C MET A 156 -15.99 5.32 -10.14
N ASP A 157 -16.81 4.33 -9.80
CA ASP A 157 -18.07 4.55 -9.11
C ASP A 157 -17.83 5.12 -7.70
N LEU A 158 -16.87 4.56 -6.98
CA LEU A 158 -16.49 5.09 -5.67
C LEU A 158 -15.83 6.48 -5.77
N LEU A 159 -15.01 6.73 -6.80
CA LEU A 159 -14.38 8.03 -7.02
C LEU A 159 -15.41 9.13 -7.36
N THR A 160 -16.40 8.83 -8.19
CA THR A 160 -17.47 9.79 -8.52
C THR A 160 -18.29 10.14 -7.28
N GLN A 161 -18.63 9.15 -6.44
CA GLN A 161 -19.28 9.40 -5.15
C GLN A 161 -18.43 10.28 -4.23
N LEU A 162 -17.12 10.05 -4.14
CA LEU A 162 -16.20 10.85 -3.34
C LEU A 162 -15.93 12.25 -3.92
N ASN A 163 -16.25 12.49 -5.19
CA ASN A 163 -16.15 13.82 -5.81
C ASN A 163 -17.37 14.69 -5.50
N ALA A 164 -18.51 14.09 -5.13
CA ALA A 164 -19.69 14.83 -4.68
C ALA A 164 -19.48 15.54 -3.32
N GLY A 165 -18.50 15.08 -2.53
CA GLY A 165 -18.11 15.67 -1.25
C GLY A 165 -17.25 14.69 -0.44
N ASP A 166 -16.63 15.14 0.65
CA ASP A 166 -15.94 14.19 1.54
C ASP A 166 -16.95 13.31 2.30
N MET A 167 -16.51 12.12 2.72
CA MET A 167 -17.38 11.16 3.42
C MET A 167 -18.03 11.71 4.70
N VAL A 168 -17.43 12.71 5.36
CA VAL A 168 -17.99 13.32 6.57
C VAL A 168 -19.09 14.31 6.19
N ALA A 169 -18.85 15.16 5.18
CA ALA A 169 -19.81 16.10 4.64
C ALA A 169 -21.04 15.40 4.03
N GLN A 170 -20.86 14.22 3.46
CA GLN A 170 -21.94 13.37 2.95
C GLN A 170 -22.65 12.55 4.05
N GLU A 171 -22.25 12.70 5.32
CA GLU A 171 -22.76 11.90 6.45
C GLU A 171 -22.71 10.38 6.16
N ALA A 172 -21.67 9.95 5.44
CA ALA A 172 -21.59 8.62 4.87
C ALA A 172 -21.58 7.56 5.97
N LYS A 173 -22.42 6.53 5.80
CA LYS A 173 -22.44 5.36 6.70
C LYS A 173 -22.04 4.10 5.95
N TYR A 174 -21.33 3.19 6.59
CA TYR A 174 -20.73 2.03 5.94
C TYR A 174 -20.69 0.78 6.82
N HIS A 175 -20.69 -0.40 6.22
CA HIS A 175 -20.40 -1.63 6.97
C HIS A 175 -18.89 -1.76 7.23
N ARG A 176 -18.50 -2.19 8.42
CA ARG A 176 -17.08 -2.45 8.75
C ARG A 176 -16.42 -3.41 7.77
N ASN A 177 -17.14 -4.46 7.39
CA ASN A 177 -16.64 -5.48 6.47
C ASN A 177 -16.42 -4.93 5.07
N CYS A 178 -17.29 -4.03 4.57
CA CYS A 178 -17.08 -3.37 3.28
C CYS A 178 -15.82 -2.52 3.27
N LEU A 179 -15.57 -1.74 4.33
CA LEU A 179 -14.34 -0.96 4.46
C LEU A 179 -13.10 -1.86 4.54
N LEU A 180 -13.15 -2.94 5.32
CA LEU A 180 -12.06 -3.91 5.41
C LEU A 180 -11.79 -4.59 4.05
N ASN A 181 -12.84 -4.96 3.33
CA ASN A 181 -12.74 -5.56 2.00
C ASN A 181 -12.11 -4.59 1.00
N LEU A 182 -12.49 -3.30 1.03
CA LEU A 182 -11.86 -2.27 0.20
C LEU A 182 -10.34 -2.19 0.49
N TYR A 183 -9.96 -2.11 1.76
CA TYR A 183 -8.55 -2.07 2.15
C TYR A 183 -7.78 -3.34 1.76
N ASN A 184 -8.39 -4.51 1.92
CA ASN A 184 -7.76 -5.78 1.55
C ASN A 184 -7.59 -5.89 0.03
N ARG A 185 -8.57 -5.47 -0.76
CA ARG A 185 -8.46 -5.42 -2.23
C ARG A 185 -7.35 -4.46 -2.67
N ALA A 186 -7.33 -3.24 -2.15
CA ALA A 186 -6.29 -2.26 -2.46
C ALA A 186 -4.89 -2.74 -2.03
N ARG A 187 -4.80 -3.40 -0.87
CA ARG A 187 -3.56 -4.02 -0.42
C ARG A 187 -3.10 -5.13 -1.37
N LYS A 188 -4.01 -6.01 -1.80
CA LYS A 188 -3.68 -7.09 -2.74
C LYS A 188 -3.11 -6.56 -4.06
N ILE A 189 -3.69 -5.48 -4.61
CA ILE A 189 -3.15 -4.82 -5.81
C ILE A 189 -1.80 -4.19 -5.53
N LYS A 190 -1.64 -3.49 -4.40
CA LYS A 190 -0.33 -2.95 -3.99
C LYS A 190 0.74 -4.03 -3.77
N GLU A 191 0.36 -5.18 -3.25
CA GLU A 191 1.26 -6.33 -3.07
C GLU A 191 1.58 -7.00 -4.41
N MET A 192 0.65 -6.98 -5.38
CA MET A 192 0.90 -7.41 -6.76
C MET A 192 1.82 -6.44 -7.50
N ALA A 193 1.64 -5.13 -7.31
CA ALA A 193 2.52 -4.10 -7.86
C ALA A 193 3.90 -4.05 -7.17
N GLY A 194 3.96 -4.40 -5.88
CA GLY A 194 5.19 -4.39 -5.06
C GLY A 194 5.96 -5.71 -5.02
N LYS A 195 5.45 -6.78 -5.64
CA LYS A 195 6.18 -8.06 -5.79
C LYS A 195 6.69 -8.19 -7.22
N GLY A 196 7.85 -7.58 -7.49
CA GLY A 196 8.83 -8.10 -8.43
C GLY A 196 8.80 -7.62 -9.89
N THR A 197 7.77 -6.91 -10.36
CA THR A 197 7.70 -6.58 -11.80
C THR A 197 8.21 -5.18 -12.14
N ASP A 198 8.05 -4.18 -11.27
CA ASP A 198 8.37 -2.79 -11.63
C ASP A 198 9.88 -2.55 -11.75
N ASP A 199 10.66 -3.07 -10.79
CA ASP A 199 12.12 -2.96 -10.79
C ASP A 199 12.76 -3.87 -11.86
N GLU A 200 12.26 -5.10 -12.02
CA GLU A 200 12.74 -6.02 -13.07
C GLU A 200 12.41 -5.50 -14.48
N HIS A 201 11.23 -4.91 -14.69
CA HIS A 201 10.88 -4.28 -15.98
C HIS A 201 11.67 -2.99 -16.21
N ALA A 202 11.92 -2.18 -15.19
CA ALA A 202 12.78 -1.01 -15.28
C ALA A 202 14.22 -1.40 -15.64
N ILE A 203 14.77 -2.42 -14.98
CA ILE A 203 16.10 -2.97 -15.25
C ILE A 203 16.16 -3.60 -16.65
N ALA A 204 15.13 -4.35 -17.06
CA ALA A 204 15.01 -4.90 -18.41
C ALA A 204 14.87 -3.83 -19.49
N GLY A 205 14.30 -2.68 -19.16
CA GLY A 205 14.25 -1.48 -19.99
C GLY A 205 15.64 -0.86 -20.13
N LEU A 206 16.34 -0.66 -19.01
CA LEU A 206 17.69 -0.07 -18.97
C LEU A 206 18.70 -0.93 -19.74
N ALA A 207 18.74 -2.24 -19.48
CA ALA A 207 19.62 -3.18 -20.17
C ALA A 207 19.35 -3.23 -21.68
N PHE A 208 18.09 -3.05 -22.10
CA PHE A 208 17.75 -2.98 -23.52
C PHE A 208 18.19 -1.66 -24.16
N ALA A 209 18.00 -0.54 -23.46
CA ALA A 209 18.43 0.77 -23.95
C ALA A 209 19.96 0.82 -24.14
N GLU A 210 20.72 0.24 -23.22
CA GLU A 210 22.18 0.15 -23.39
C GLU A 210 22.60 -0.75 -24.55
N LEU A 211 21.88 -1.84 -24.78
CA LEU A 211 22.13 -2.70 -25.94
C LEU A 211 21.87 -1.95 -27.26
N VAL A 212 20.83 -1.11 -27.29
CA VAL A 212 20.53 -0.24 -28.43
C VAL A 212 21.67 0.75 -28.64
N VAL A 213 22.12 1.44 -27.58
CA VAL A 213 23.24 2.38 -27.66
C VAL A 213 24.50 1.71 -28.17
N PHE A 214 24.83 0.51 -27.67
CA PHE A 214 25.99 -0.27 -28.16
C PHE A 214 25.90 -0.56 -29.66
N ILE A 215 24.73 -0.93 -30.17
CA ILE A 215 24.51 -1.20 -31.60
C ILE A 215 24.63 0.09 -32.42
N GLU A 216 24.05 1.20 -31.93
CA GLU A 216 24.15 2.51 -32.59
C GLU A 216 25.59 2.99 -32.64
N GLU A 217 26.33 2.92 -31.54
CA GLU A 217 27.75 3.31 -31.48
C GLU A 217 28.60 2.47 -32.45
N ALA A 218 28.36 1.15 -32.52
CA ALA A 218 29.07 0.28 -33.45
C ALA A 218 28.69 0.53 -34.92
N HIS A 219 27.48 1.02 -35.19
CA HIS A 219 27.03 1.37 -36.54
C HIS A 219 27.51 2.75 -36.99
N MET A 220 27.68 3.69 -36.06
CA MET A 220 28.24 5.01 -36.33
C MET A 220 29.76 4.99 -36.57
N ASP A 221 30.41 3.85 -36.31
CA ASP A 221 31.82 3.64 -36.62
C ASP A 221 31.98 3.27 -38.11
N ASP A 222 32.16 4.30 -38.95
CA ASP A 222 32.29 4.21 -40.43
C ASP A 222 33.43 3.28 -40.90
N GLU A 223 34.32 2.83 -40.00
CA GLU A 223 35.43 1.94 -40.33
C GLU A 223 34.99 0.48 -40.53
N THR A 224 33.84 0.08 -39.95
CA THR A 224 33.34 -1.28 -40.02
C THR A 224 31.83 -1.35 -40.21
N SER A 225 31.36 -2.11 -41.20
CA SER A 225 29.96 -2.57 -41.30
C SER A 225 29.70 -3.67 -40.25
N PRO A 226 29.05 -3.37 -39.12
CA PRO A 226 29.00 -4.30 -38.00
C PRO A 226 27.95 -5.40 -38.25
N VAL A 227 28.33 -6.64 -37.96
CA VAL A 227 27.42 -7.80 -37.97
C VAL A 227 27.30 -8.35 -36.56
N PHE A 228 26.09 -8.39 -36.03
CA PHE A 228 25.83 -8.81 -34.65
C PHE A 228 25.25 -10.23 -34.61
N LYS A 229 25.84 -11.12 -33.81
CA LYS A 229 25.23 -12.41 -33.48
C LYS A 229 24.17 -12.22 -32.41
N LEU A 230 22.96 -12.73 -32.65
CA LEU A 230 21.86 -12.66 -31.69
C LEU A 230 22.18 -13.36 -30.36
N ALA A 231 23.00 -14.41 -30.39
CA ALA A 231 23.46 -15.09 -29.18
C ALA A 231 24.30 -14.16 -28.29
N ASP A 232 25.22 -13.40 -28.91
CA ASP A 232 26.12 -12.48 -28.20
C ASP A 232 25.33 -11.29 -27.64
N LEU A 233 24.39 -10.73 -28.43
CA LEU A 233 23.49 -9.68 -27.94
C LEU A 233 22.61 -10.15 -26.77
N ALA A 234 22.15 -11.40 -26.81
CA ALA A 234 21.40 -11.98 -25.69
C ALA A 234 22.27 -12.16 -24.44
N GLN A 235 23.54 -12.53 -24.62
CA GLN A 235 24.49 -12.64 -23.52
C GLN A 235 24.79 -11.27 -22.91
N LEU A 236 25.02 -10.24 -23.73
CA LEU A 236 25.24 -8.86 -23.28
C LEU A 236 24.03 -8.35 -22.48
N TYR A 237 22.82 -8.55 -23.02
CA TYR A 237 21.57 -8.20 -22.34
C TYR A 237 21.42 -8.90 -20.98
N THR A 238 21.71 -10.20 -20.92
CA THR A 238 21.62 -10.98 -19.68
C THR A 238 22.66 -10.52 -18.65
N SER A 239 23.90 -10.33 -19.10
CA SER A 239 25.01 -9.85 -18.25
C SER A 239 24.67 -8.49 -17.65
N ARG A 240 24.03 -7.60 -18.42
CA ARG A 240 23.63 -6.30 -17.93
C ARG A 240 22.49 -6.36 -16.92
N MET A 241 21.50 -7.23 -17.15
CA MET A 241 20.43 -7.48 -16.18
C MET A 241 20.97 -7.98 -14.83
N GLU A 242 21.96 -8.87 -14.86
CA GLU A 242 22.62 -9.40 -13.66
C GLU A 242 23.40 -8.32 -12.90
N GLN A 243 24.14 -7.46 -13.62
CA GLN A 243 24.87 -6.33 -13.02
C GLN A 243 23.95 -5.34 -12.31
N LEU A 244 22.72 -5.17 -12.80
CA LEU A 244 21.73 -4.26 -12.25
C LEU A 244 20.92 -4.88 -11.09
N GLY A 245 21.24 -6.10 -10.68
CA GLY A 245 20.69 -6.73 -9.47
C GLY A 245 19.61 -7.79 -9.72
N VAL A 246 19.30 -8.12 -10.97
CA VAL A 246 18.35 -9.20 -11.31
C VAL A 246 19.11 -10.49 -11.51
N LYS A 247 18.99 -11.44 -10.56
CA LYS A 247 19.45 -12.82 -10.78
C LYS A 247 18.51 -13.50 -11.77
N HIS A 248 18.91 -13.58 -13.03
CA HIS A 248 18.11 -14.27 -14.04
C HIS A 248 18.35 -15.79 -13.95
N GLU A 249 17.41 -16.53 -13.34
CA GLU A 249 17.48 -17.99 -13.26
C GLU A 249 17.03 -18.70 -14.57
N GLY A 250 16.64 -17.92 -15.59
CA GLY A 250 16.13 -18.41 -16.88
C GLY A 250 17.03 -18.09 -18.08
N ARG A 251 16.69 -18.65 -19.25
CA ARG A 251 17.31 -18.28 -20.53
C ARG A 251 16.48 -17.17 -21.17
N VAL A 252 17.09 -16.02 -21.46
CA VAL A 252 16.42 -14.91 -22.16
C VAL A 252 15.78 -15.42 -23.46
N HIS A 253 14.52 -15.04 -23.69
CA HIS A 253 13.81 -15.36 -24.92
C HIS A 253 14.42 -14.58 -26.11
N THR A 254 15.42 -15.18 -26.76
CA THR A 254 16.15 -14.61 -27.91
C THR A 254 15.22 -14.21 -29.06
N THR A 255 14.12 -14.94 -29.26
CA THR A 255 13.08 -14.59 -30.25
C THR A 255 12.42 -13.24 -29.94
N ARG A 256 12.10 -12.98 -28.67
CA ARG A 256 11.50 -11.71 -28.23
C ARG A 256 12.51 -10.57 -28.29
N LEU A 257 13.77 -10.83 -27.93
CA LEU A 257 14.86 -9.86 -28.04
C LEU A 257 15.08 -9.45 -29.51
N LYS A 258 15.15 -10.43 -30.42
CA LYS A 258 15.22 -10.20 -31.87
C LYS A 258 14.08 -9.31 -32.36
N GLN A 259 12.84 -9.63 -32.00
CA GLN A 259 11.67 -8.84 -32.40
C GLN A 259 11.74 -7.40 -31.90
N ARG A 260 12.18 -7.18 -30.65
CA ARG A 260 12.35 -5.83 -30.09
C ARG A 260 13.44 -5.04 -30.81
N LEU A 261 14.58 -5.67 -31.13
CA LEU A 261 15.67 -5.03 -31.87
C LEU A 261 15.23 -4.63 -33.28
N LEU A 262 14.58 -5.53 -34.02
CA LEU A 262 14.08 -5.23 -35.37
C LEU A 262 12.97 -4.17 -35.36
N ALA A 263 12.19 -4.07 -34.29
CA ALA A 263 11.21 -3.00 -34.13
C ALA A 263 11.87 -1.63 -33.83
N HIS A 264 13.02 -1.62 -33.15
CA HIS A 264 13.78 -0.40 -32.86
C HIS A 264 14.62 0.07 -34.05
N PHE A 265 15.14 -0.86 -34.85
CA PHE A 265 15.96 -0.60 -36.02
C PHE A 265 15.26 -1.09 -37.30
N PRO A 266 14.42 -0.25 -37.95
CA PRO A 266 13.68 -0.65 -39.15
C PRO A 266 14.57 -1.04 -40.33
N ASN A 267 15.78 -0.48 -40.39
CA ASN A 267 16.76 -0.75 -41.45
C ASN A 267 17.65 -1.96 -41.14
N MET A 268 17.45 -2.63 -40.00
CA MET A 268 18.15 -3.85 -39.62
C MET A 268 17.36 -5.06 -40.10
N CYS A 269 18.07 -6.07 -40.60
CA CYS A 269 17.49 -7.35 -40.97
C CYS A 269 18.13 -8.48 -40.16
N ALA A 270 17.45 -9.62 -40.10
CA ALA A 270 17.95 -10.82 -39.45
C ALA A 270 18.14 -11.94 -40.47
N GLN A 271 19.36 -12.45 -40.57
CA GLN A 271 19.73 -13.51 -41.48
C GLN A 271 20.13 -14.77 -40.72
N HIS A 272 19.69 -15.93 -41.21
CA HIS A 272 20.05 -17.21 -40.63
C HIS A 272 21.35 -17.72 -41.26
N GLN A 273 22.34 -18.03 -40.43
CA GLN A 273 23.59 -18.67 -40.85
C GLN A 273 23.77 -19.96 -40.02
N GLY A 274 23.29 -21.08 -40.57
CA GLY A 274 23.28 -22.36 -39.86
C GLY A 274 22.43 -22.32 -38.58
N ARG A 275 23.07 -22.50 -37.42
CA ARG A 275 22.41 -22.43 -36.10
C ARG A 275 22.32 -21.01 -35.54
N ASP A 276 23.03 -20.07 -36.15
CA ASP A 276 23.13 -18.69 -35.68
C ASP A 276 22.17 -17.77 -36.42
N VAL A 277 21.79 -16.69 -35.73
CA VAL A 277 21.02 -15.59 -36.31
C VAL A 277 21.91 -14.36 -36.25
N LEU A 278 22.23 -13.82 -37.42
CA LEU A 278 22.97 -12.58 -37.59
C LEU A 278 22.01 -11.42 -37.81
N LEU A 279 22.39 -10.26 -37.29
CA LEU A 279 21.69 -8.98 -37.44
C LEU A 279 22.65 -8.00 -38.10
N ALA A 280 22.22 -7.38 -39.19
CA ALA A 280 22.99 -6.40 -39.94
C ALA A 280 22.06 -5.35 -40.56
N PHE A 281 22.58 -4.14 -40.76
CA PHE A 281 21.85 -3.08 -41.45
C PHE A 281 21.83 -3.35 -42.96
N ASN A 282 20.72 -3.02 -43.61
CA ASN A 282 20.52 -3.31 -45.04
C ASN A 282 21.58 -2.63 -45.94
N GLU A 283 22.02 -1.45 -45.54
CA GLU A 283 23.04 -0.66 -46.23
C GLU A 283 24.42 -1.35 -46.15
N ASP A 284 24.68 -2.01 -45.03
CA ASP A 284 25.92 -2.71 -44.70
C ASP A 284 25.97 -4.18 -45.16
N LEU A 285 24.83 -4.76 -45.57
CA LEU A 285 24.78 -6.17 -45.98
C LEU A 285 25.73 -6.48 -47.15
N GLY A 286 25.86 -5.55 -48.09
CA GLY A 286 26.75 -5.70 -49.24
C GLY A 286 28.22 -5.78 -48.82
N ASP A 287 28.64 -4.85 -47.97
CA ASP A 287 30.01 -4.75 -47.48
C ASP A 287 30.34 -5.87 -46.48
N ALA A 288 29.38 -6.27 -45.64
CA ALA A 288 29.51 -7.41 -44.74
C ALA A 288 29.66 -8.73 -45.51
N LEU A 289 28.88 -8.94 -46.57
CA LEU A 289 29.01 -10.11 -47.45
C LEU A 289 30.32 -10.07 -48.24
N ALA A 290 30.74 -8.90 -48.73
CA ALA A 290 32.01 -8.72 -49.43
C ALA A 290 33.20 -9.07 -48.53
N LYS A 291 33.24 -8.52 -47.30
CA LYS A 291 34.29 -8.83 -46.30
C LYS A 291 34.29 -10.32 -45.90
N ALA A 292 33.12 -10.94 -45.74
CA ALA A 292 33.04 -12.38 -45.48
C ALA A 292 33.59 -13.21 -46.65
N CYS A 293 33.31 -12.82 -47.88
CA CYS A 293 33.83 -13.48 -49.08
C CYS A 293 35.34 -13.24 -49.27
N GLU A 294 35.89 -12.10 -48.83
CA GLU A 294 37.34 -11.85 -48.83
C GLU A 294 38.07 -12.74 -47.81
N LEU A 295 37.52 -12.90 -46.61
CA LEU A 295 38.06 -13.79 -45.58
C LEU A 295 38.02 -15.27 -45.99
N ASP A 296 36.94 -15.71 -46.66
CA ASP A 296 36.86 -17.07 -47.21
C ASP A 296 37.87 -17.29 -48.35
N ARG A 297 38.16 -16.26 -49.16
CA ARG A 297 39.20 -16.35 -50.20
C ARG A 297 40.60 -16.47 -49.61
N ASP A 298 40.88 -15.81 -48.48
CA ASP A 298 42.18 -15.94 -47.80
C ASP A 298 42.34 -17.32 -47.12
N LEU A 299 41.26 -17.86 -46.55
CA LEU A 299 41.21 -19.24 -46.06
C LEU A 299 41.41 -20.26 -47.19
N ASP A 300 40.72 -20.09 -48.32
CA ASP A 300 40.86 -20.94 -49.50
C ASP A 300 42.25 -20.78 -50.17
N ALA A 301 42.86 -19.58 -50.14
CA ALA A 301 44.20 -19.34 -50.66
C ALA A 301 45.27 -20.08 -49.85
N VAL A 302 45.11 -20.20 -48.53
CA VAL A 302 46.00 -21.01 -47.68
C VAL A 302 45.86 -22.51 -47.98
N HIS A 303 44.68 -22.97 -48.39
CA HIS A 303 44.44 -24.37 -48.74
C HIS A 303 44.85 -24.73 -50.18
N LEU A 304 44.84 -23.78 -51.12
CA LEU A 304 45.25 -24.00 -52.51
C LEU A 304 46.77 -23.96 -52.74
N ALA A 305 47.55 -23.37 -51.82
CA ALA A 305 49.02 -23.31 -51.92
C ALA A 305 49.74 -24.62 -51.50
N ARG A 306 49.01 -25.63 -51.00
CA ARG A 306 49.59 -26.85 -50.42
C ARG A 306 49.27 -28.16 -51.13
N VAL A 307 48.88 -28.12 -52.40
CA VAL A 307 48.77 -29.34 -53.22
C VAL A 307 50.10 -29.56 -53.96
N PRO A 308 50.97 -30.51 -53.53
CA PRO A 308 52.10 -30.91 -54.34
C PRO A 308 51.59 -31.63 -55.59
N LYS A 309 52.09 -31.22 -56.75
CA LYS A 309 51.90 -31.92 -58.02
C LYS A 309 52.47 -33.34 -57.88
N LEU A 310 51.62 -34.36 -58.02
CA LEU A 310 52.00 -35.73 -58.35
C LEU A 310 52.09 -35.87 -59.87
#